data_AF-A0A6G2D6M7-F1
#
_entry.id   AF-A0A6G2D6M7-F1
#
_cell.length_a   1.000
_cell.length_b   1.000
_cell.length_c   1.000
_cell.angle_alpha   90.00
_cell.angle_beta   90.00
_cell.angle_gamma   90.00
#
_symmetry.space_group_name_H-M   'P 1'
#
loop_
_entity.id
_entity.type
_entity.pdbx_description
1 polymer ?
#
loop_
_entity_poly.entity_id
_entity_poly.type
_entity_poly.pdbx_seq_one_letter_code
_entity_poly.pdbx_strand_id
1 'polypeptide(L)' 'YSDYVLARHTAMFFINKSCFESLLATGKIFNRDHTSVIHAIRNVRNMIECGHTKYIELVQSISDTIKQNIKQAV' A
#
# COMPACT_ATOMS: atom_id res chain seq x y z
N TYR A 1 -13.97 2.62 -7.92
CA TYR A 1 -13.25 1.59 -7.14
C TYR A 1 -13.96 1.43 -5.81
N SER A 2 -14.21 0.21 -5.32
CA SER A 2 -14.71 0.01 -3.96
C SER A 2 -13.62 0.41 -2.94
N ASP A 3 -14.00 1.11 -1.88
CA ASP A 3 -13.07 1.62 -0.86
C ASP A 3 -12.25 0.49 -0.19
N TYR A 4 -12.83 -0.71 -0.06
CA TYR A 4 -12.14 -1.90 0.44
C TYR A 4 -10.99 -2.36 -0.47
N VAL A 5 -11.16 -2.21 -1.79
CA VAL A 5 -10.12 -2.59 -2.75
C VAL A 5 -8.99 -1.58 -2.74
N LEU A 6 -9.32 -0.28 -2.67
CA LEU A 6 -8.35 0.79 -2.50
C LEU A 6 -7.51 0.57 -1.23
N ALA A 7 -8.15 0.39 -0.08
CA ALA A 7 -7.48 0.17 1.19
C ALA A 7 -6.52 -1.03 1.15
N ARG A 8 -6.98 -2.16 0.61
CA ARG A 8 -6.16 -3.38 0.46
C ARG A 8 -4.97 -3.17 -0.47
N HIS A 9 -5.16 -2.53 -1.62
CA HIS A 9 -4.07 -2.29 -2.55
C HIS A 9 -3.01 -1.36 -1.95
N THR A 10 -3.45 -0.31 -1.25
CA THR A 10 -2.55 0.61 -0.54
C THR A 10 -1.80 -0.09 0.58
N ALA A 11 -2.44 -0.99 1.34
CA ALA A 11 -1.77 -1.80 2.36
C ALA A 11 -0.68 -2.70 1.76
N MET A 12 -0.98 -3.42 0.67
CA MET A 12 0.00 -4.23 -0.07
C MET A 12 1.19 -3.39 -0.57
N PHE A 13 0.92 -2.17 -1.03
CA PHE A 13 1.96 -1.22 -1.45
C PHE A 13 2.90 -0.85 -0.31
N PHE A 14 2.39 -0.51 0.88
CA PHE A 14 3.23 -0.16 2.03
C PHE A 14 4.00 -1.34 2.60
N ILE A 15 3.39 -2.52 2.72
CA ILE A 15 4.08 -3.72 3.22
C ILE A 15 5.27 -4.04 2.32
N ASN A 16 5.09 -3.99 0.99
CA ASN A 16 6.21 -4.21 0.07
C ASN A 16 7.26 -3.09 0.11
N LYS A 17 6.86 -1.82 0.26
CA LYS A 17 7.77 -0.66 0.24
C LYS A 17 8.55 -0.48 1.54
N SER A 18 7.94 -0.77 2.69
CA SER A 18 8.45 -0.38 4.01
C SER A 18 8.88 -1.56 4.87
N CYS A 19 8.28 -2.74 4.69
CA CYS A 19 8.61 -3.94 5.47
C CYS A 19 9.55 -4.90 4.74
N PHE A 20 9.86 -4.63 3.46
CA PHE A 20 10.68 -5.49 2.59
C PHE A 20 10.18 -6.94 2.50
N GLU A 21 8.88 -7.14 2.74
CA GLU A 21 8.25 -8.45 2.63
C GLU A 21 8.23 -8.94 1.19
N SER A 22 8.40 -10.25 1.02
CA SER A 22 8.27 -10.88 -0.31
C SER A 22 6.82 -10.78 -0.82
N LEU A 23 6.65 -10.78 -2.14
CA LEU A 23 5.32 -10.76 -2.77
C LEU A 23 4.48 -11.96 -2.36
N LEU A 24 5.12 -13.12 -2.16
CA LEU A 24 4.47 -14.34 -1.70
C LEU A 24 3.99 -14.21 -0.24
N ALA A 25 4.85 -13.70 0.66
CA ALA A 25 4.48 -13.47 2.06
C ALA A 25 3.36 -12.45 2.18
N THR A 26 3.45 -11.34 1.44
CA THR A 26 2.39 -10.33 1.35
C THR A 26 1.08 -10.94 0.84
N GLY A 27 1.14 -11.78 -0.20
CA GLY A 27 -0.04 -12.47 -0.74
C GLY A 27 -0.72 -13.35 0.31
N LYS A 28 0.07 -14.10 1.09
CA LYS A 28 -0.44 -14.94 2.19
C LYS A 28 -1.19 -14.12 3.24
N ILE A 29 -0.70 -12.95 3.63
CA ILE A 29 -1.38 -12.06 4.61
C ILE A 29 -2.80 -11.71 4.15
N PHE A 30 -3.00 -11.48 2.85
CA PHE A 30 -4.28 -11.07 2.30
C PHE A 30 -5.10 -12.22 1.67
N ASN A 31 -4.64 -13.47 1.81
CA ASN A 31 -5.20 -14.63 1.12
C ASN A 31 -5.34 -14.39 -0.40
N ARG A 32 -4.26 -13.94 -1.04
CA ARG A 32 -4.17 -13.62 -2.47
C ARG A 32 -2.91 -14.17 -3.09
N ASP A 33 -2.97 -14.43 -4.39
CA ASP A 33 -1.79 -14.80 -5.16
C ASP A 33 -0.80 -13.62 -5.24
N HIS A 34 0.49 -13.94 -5.32
CA HIS A 34 1.57 -12.98 -5.45
C HIS A 34 1.42 -12.07 -6.68
N THR A 35 0.81 -12.54 -7.77
CA THR A 35 0.50 -11.71 -8.95
C THR A 35 -0.53 -10.64 -8.62
N SER A 36 -1.53 -10.94 -7.77
CA SER A 36 -2.50 -9.93 -7.30
C SER A 36 -1.82 -8.83 -6.49
N VAL A 37 -0.77 -9.17 -5.73
CA VAL A 37 0.05 -8.19 -5.00
C VAL A 37 0.81 -7.30 -6.00
N ILE A 38 1.41 -7.88 -7.05
CA ILE A 38 2.06 -7.11 -8.13
C ILE A 38 1.07 -6.13 -8.77
N HIS A 39 -0.13 -6.61 -9.12
CA HIS A 39 -1.18 -5.78 -9.70
C HIS A 39 -1.60 -4.65 -8.77
N ALA A 40 -1.78 -4.92 -7.48
CA ALA A 40 -2.13 -3.92 -6.48
C ALA A 40 -1.06 -2.82 -6.37
N ILE A 41 0.21 -3.21 -6.25
CA ILE A 41 1.34 -2.27 -6.16
C ILE A 41 1.43 -1.40 -7.40
N ARG A 42 1.37 -2.00 -8.60
CA ARG A 42 1.39 -1.27 -9.87
C ARG A 42 0.21 -0.32 -9.99
N ASN A 43 -1.00 -0.77 -9.63
CA ASN A 43 -2.18 0.07 -9.65
C ASN A 43 -2.03 1.30 -8.75
N VAL A 44 -1.55 1.13 -7.51
CA VAL A 44 -1.32 2.27 -6.61
C VAL A 44 -0.30 3.25 -7.19
N ARG A 45 0.84 2.76 -7.71
CA ARG A 45 1.86 3.62 -8.35
C ARG A 45 1.29 4.39 -9.54
N ASN A 46 0.64 3.70 -10.46
CA ASN A 46 0.08 4.32 -11.65
C ASN A 46 -0.97 5.38 -11.29
N MET A 47 -1.83 5.13 -10.31
CA MET A 47 -2.85 6.10 -9.90
C MET A 47 -2.23 7.35 -9.25
N ILE A 48 -1.13 7.22 -8.50
CA ILE A 48 -0.38 8.36 -7.98
C ILE A 48 0.26 9.13 -9.14
N GLU A 49 0.94 8.44 -10.06
CA GLU A 49 1.62 9.04 -11.22
C GLU A 49 0.64 9.77 -12.16
N CYS A 50 -0.57 9.25 -12.31
CA CYS A 50 -1.65 9.89 -13.07
C CYS A 50 -2.32 11.06 -12.33
N GLY A 51 -1.87 11.44 -11.14
CA GLY A 51 -2.43 12.58 -10.40
C GLY A 51 -3.77 12.29 -9.72
N HIS A 52 -4.12 11.02 -9.47
CA HIS A 52 -5.40 10.68 -8.87
C HIS A 52 -5.43 11.04 -7.38
N THR A 53 -6.05 12.17 -7.05
CA THR A 53 -6.07 12.80 -5.71
C THR A 53 -6.35 11.84 -4.56
N LYS A 54 -7.40 11.02 -4.68
CA LYS A 54 -7.77 10.05 -3.63
C LYS A 54 -6.65 9.06 -3.26
N TYR A 55 -5.85 8.62 -4.23
CA TYR A 55 -4.71 7.74 -3.96
C TYR A 55 -3.56 8.51 -3.31
N ILE A 56 -3.30 9.72 -3.79
CA ILE A 56 -2.25 10.61 -3.26
C ILE A 56 -2.51 10.93 -1.79
N GLU A 57 -3.71 11.43 -1.48
CA GLU A 57 -4.13 11.80 -0.13
C GLU A 57 -4.03 10.63 0.84
N LEU A 58 -4.52 9.45 0.43
CA LEU A 58 -4.48 8.25 1.26
C LEU A 58 -3.04 7.80 1.55
N VAL A 59 -2.19 7.76 0.52
CA VAL A 59 -0.79 7.33 0.65
C VAL A 59 -0.01 8.34 1.49
N GLN A 60 -0.26 9.65 1.32
CA GLN A 60 0.36 10.68 2.12
C GLN A 60 -0.05 10.57 3.60
N SER A 61 -1.36 10.45 3.87
CA SER A 61 -1.90 10.31 5.22
C SER A 61 -1.33 9.10 5.98
N ILE A 62 -1.27 7.93 5.32
CA ILE A 62 -0.66 6.73 5.91
C ILE A 62 0.85 6.93 6.13
N SER A 63 1.56 7.52 5.17
CA SER A 63 2.99 7.79 5.30
C SER A 63 3.30 8.70 6.49
N ASP A 64 2.49 9.72 6.69
CA ASP A 64 2.66 10.68 7.79
C ASP A 64 2.33 10.03 9.14
N THR A 65 1.29 9.20 9.19
CA THR A 65 0.93 8.42 10.39
C THR A 65 2.07 7.47 10.78
N ILE A 66 2.63 6.73 9.82
CA ILE A 66 3.76 5.81 10.08
C ILE A 66 4.96 6.59 10.63
N LYS A 67 5.31 7.74 10.03
CA LYS A 67 6.42 8.59 10.50
C LYS A 67 6.18 9.12 11.92
N GLN A 68 4.97 9.52 12.25
CA GLN A 68 4.62 10.00 13.59
C GLN A 68 4.76 8.89 14.64
N ASN A 69 4.29 7.69 14.34
CA ASN A 69 4.39 6.55 15.27
C ASN A 69 5.85 6.13 15.50
N ILE A 70 6.71 6.19 14.48
CA ILE A 70 8.15 5.94 14.64
C ILE A 70 8.79 6.98 15.57
N LYS A 71 8.44 8.27 15.42
CA LYS A 71 8.96 9.34 16.29
C LYS A 71 8.55 9.22 17.75
N GLN A 72 7.40 8.60 18.03
CA GLN A 72 6.93 8.36 19.40
C GLN A 72 7.54 7.12 20.06
N ALA A 73 8.08 6.20 19.25
CA ALA A 73 8.67 4.95 19.72
C ALA A 73 10.18 5.04 20.02
N VAL A 74 10.81 6.18 19.70
CA VAL A 74 12.23 6.49 19.94
C VAL A 74 12.31 7.56 21.03
#